data_AF-A0A072TVM5-F1
#
_entry.id   AF-A0A072TVM5-F1
#
_cell.length_a   1.000
_cell.length_b   1.000
_cell.length_c   1.000
_cell.angle_alpha   90.00
_cell.angle_beta   90.00
_cell.angle_gamma   90.00
#
_symmetry.space_group_name_H-M   'P 1'
#
loop_
_entity.id
_entity.type
_entity.pdbx_description
1 polymer ?
#
loop_
_entity_poly.entity_id
_entity_poly.type
_entity_poly.pdbx_seq_one_letter_code
_entity_poly.pdbx_strand_id
1 'polypeptide(L)' 'MLAAPINPSDINRIQGVYSMRPEPPAVGGYEGVVEFHSVGSAVTCFSPGNWVIPSPPSFAVGDEIIEGIAFTN' A
#
# COMPACT_ATOMS: atom_id res chain seq x y z
N MET A 1 -0.62 -2.29 -8.73
CA MET A 1 0.64 -2.77 -8.08
C MET A 1 1.58 -3.38 -9.11
N LEU A 2 2.88 -3.06 -9.05
CA LEU A 2 3.90 -3.60 -9.97
C LEU A 2 4.61 -4.84 -9.40
N ALA A 3 5.00 -4.79 -8.13
CA ALA A 3 5.60 -5.91 -7.41
C ALA A 3 5.43 -5.74 -5.90
N ALA A 4 5.37 -6.85 -5.16
CA ALA A 4 5.40 -6.89 -3.70
C ALA A 4 6.24 -8.09 -3.23
N PRO A 5 7.22 -7.90 -2.33
CA PRO A 5 7.91 -9.02 -1.71
C PRO A 5 7.00 -9.75 -0.71
N ILE A 6 7.38 -10.99 -0.38
CA ILE A 6 6.80 -11.72 0.74
C ILE A 6 7.91 -11.87 1.79
N ASN A 7 7.75 -11.16 2.90
CA ASN A 7 8.68 -11.14 4.02
C ASN A 7 8.13 -11.95 5.21
N PRO A 8 8.99 -12.41 6.14
CA PRO A 8 8.53 -13.07 7.37
C PRO A 8 7.54 -12.22 8.20
N SER A 9 7.68 -10.89 8.15
CA SER A 9 6.75 -9.96 8.82
C SER A 9 5.33 -10.03 8.27
N ASP A 10 5.16 -10.29 6.98
CA ASP A 10 3.83 -10.42 6.35
C ASP A 10 3.11 -11.65 6.90
N ILE A 11 3.85 -12.76 7.04
CA ILE A 11 3.32 -14.00 7.64
C ILE A 11 2.97 -13.78 9.12
N ASN A 12 3.87 -13.15 9.88
CA ASN A 12 3.63 -12.84 11.30
C ASN A 12 2.40 -11.93 11.49
N ARG A 13 2.14 -11.03 10.54
CA ARG A 13 0.99 -10.14 10.54
C ARG A 13 -0.30 -10.92 10.27
N ILE A 14 -0.31 -11.82 9.29
CA ILE A 14 -1.43 -12.73 9.00
C ILE A 14 -1.72 -13.64 10.20
N GLN A 15 -0.69 -14.13 10.88
CA GLN A 15 -0.80 -14.93 12.10
C GLN A 15 -1.26 -14.13 13.33
N GLY A 16 -1.29 -12.80 13.25
CA GLY A 16 -1.65 -11.93 14.38
C GLY A 16 -0.58 -11.79 15.46
N VAL A 17 0.66 -12.23 15.21
CA VAL A 17 1.77 -12.18 16.18
C VAL A 17 2.67 -10.96 16.00
N TYR A 18 2.55 -10.25 14.87
CA TYR A 18 3.25 -8.98 14.66
C TYR A 18 2.62 -7.82 15.46
N SER A 19 3.35 -6.73 15.67
CA SER A 19 2.91 -5.58 16.48
C SER A 19 1.71 -4.84 15.88
N MET A 20 1.60 -4.82 14.54
CA MET A 20 0.44 -4.24 13.86
C MET A 20 -0.47 -5.35 13.35
N ARG A 21 -1.73 -5.34 13.79
CA ARG A 21 -2.71 -6.41 13.58
C ARG A 21 -3.96 -5.81 12.95
N PRO A 22 -4.07 -5.80 11.61
CA PRO A 22 -5.28 -5.32 10.96
C PRO A 22 -6.45 -6.26 11.30
N GLU A 23 -7.63 -5.69 11.54
CA GLU A 23 -8.86 -6.45 11.73
C GLU A 23 -9.22 -7.20 10.43
N PRO A 24 -9.45 -8.52 10.46
CA PRO A 24 -9.88 -9.26 9.29
C PRO A 24 -11.32 -8.88 8.84
N PRO A 25 -11.60 -8.89 7.53
CA PRO A 25 -10.71 -9.23 6.43
C PRO A 25 -9.71 -8.09 6.13
N ALA A 26 -8.45 -8.46 5.93
CA ALA A 26 -7.37 -7.51 5.62
C ALA A 26 -6.53 -8.02 4.45
N VAL A 27 -6.04 -7.10 3.62
CA VAL A 27 -5.09 -7.41 2.55
C VAL A 27 -3.71 -7.69 3.14
N GLY A 28 -3.09 -8.77 2.68
CA GLY A 28 -1.74 -9.16 3.08
C GLY A 28 -0.65 -8.27 2.45
N GLY A 29 0.56 -8.35 3.00
CA GLY A 29 1.71 -7.60 2.51
C GLY A 29 1.91 -6.26 3.23
N TYR A 30 3.18 -5.90 3.38
CA TYR A 30 3.61 -4.68 4.06
C TYR A 30 4.43 -3.75 3.16
N GLU A 31 4.98 -4.29 2.07
CA GLU A 31 5.90 -3.63 1.14
C GLU A 31 5.52 -3.92 -0.31
N GLY A 32 5.94 -3.02 -1.21
CA GLY A 32 5.65 -3.12 -2.63
C GLY A 32 5.88 -1.81 -3.35
N VAL A 33 5.93 -1.88 -4.68
CA VAL A 33 6.02 -0.73 -5.57
C VAL A 33 4.75 -0.65 -6.41
N VAL A 34 4.23 0.57 -6.52
CA VAL A 34 3.05 0.88 -7.32
C VAL A 34 3.37 2.02 -8.30
N GLU A 35 2.73 1.99 -9.45
CA GLU A 35 2.71 3.10 -10.39
C GLU A 35 1.39 3.84 -10.24
N PHE A 36 1.42 5.18 -10.22
CA PHE A 36 0.20 5.96 -10.22
C PHE A 36 -0.45 5.98 -11.59
N HIS A 37 -1.73 5.60 -11.68
CA HIS A 37 -2.51 5.74 -12.91
C HIS A 37 -3.31 7.05 -12.93
N SER A 38 -3.64 7.57 -11.75
CA SER A 38 -4.28 8.87 -11.58
C SER A 38 -3.84 9.51 -10.26
N VAL A 39 -3.95 10.83 -10.19
CA VAL A 39 -3.69 11.61 -8.97
C VAL A 39 -4.86 12.56 -8.75
N GLY A 40 -5.25 12.77 -7.50
CA GLY A 40 -6.31 13.73 -7.20
C GLY A 40 -5.88 15.17 -7.53
N SER A 41 -6.85 16.06 -7.71
CA SER A 41 -6.63 17.42 -8.24
C SER A 41 -5.77 18.34 -7.35
N ALA A 42 -5.75 18.12 -6.03
CA ALA A 42 -4.94 18.86 -5.08
C ALA A 42 -3.52 18.28 -4.88
N VAL A 43 -3.21 17.11 -5.44
CA VAL A 43 -1.85 16.53 -5.37
C VAL A 43 -0.96 17.22 -6.41
N THR A 44 0.07 17.93 -5.95
CA THR A 44 1.01 18.66 -6.81
C THR A 44 2.39 18.02 -6.90
N CYS A 45 2.69 17.08 -5.99
CA CYS A 45 4.00 16.45 -5.86
C CYS A 45 4.14 15.13 -6.63
N PHE A 46 3.06 14.62 -7.21
CA PHE A 46 3.04 13.38 -7.98
C PHE A 46 2.31 13.54 -9.30
N SER A 47 2.59 12.63 -10.23
CA SER A 47 1.93 12.54 -11.53
C SER A 47 1.69 11.09 -11.91
N PRO A 48 0.71 10.81 -12.79
CA PRO A 48 0.58 9.50 -13.40
C PRO A 48 1.91 9.03 -14.01
N GLY A 49 2.23 7.75 -13.85
CA GLY A 49 3.51 7.14 -14.25
C GLY A 49 4.61 7.18 -13.19
N ASN A 50 4.44 7.92 -12.08
CA ASN A 50 5.41 7.86 -10.98
C ASN A 50 5.33 6.52 -10.26
N TRP A 51 6.51 5.96 -9.95
CA TRP A 51 6.65 4.77 -9.12
C TRP A 51 6.90 5.19 -7.67
N VAL A 52 6.13 4.61 -6.75
CA VAL A 52 6.22 4.91 -5.32
C VAL A 52 6.18 3.64 -4.48
N ILE A 53 6.70 3.76 -3.26
CA ILE A 53 6.61 2.76 -2.20
C ILE A 53 5.79 3.32 -1.03
N PRO A 54 5.02 2.50 -0.29
CA PRO A 54 4.31 2.98 0.90
C PRO A 54 5.25 3.48 2.00
N SER A 55 4.90 4.60 2.63
CA SER A 55 5.62 5.15 3.78
C SER A 55 4.64 5.84 4.74
N PRO A 56 4.54 5.41 6.02
CA PRO A 56 5.19 4.21 6.57
C PRO A 56 4.73 2.94 5.84
N PRO A 57 5.51 1.85 5.85
CA PRO A 57 5.14 0.63 5.17
C PRO A 57 3.75 0.17 5.64
N SER A 58 2.79 0.11 4.73
CA SER A 58 1.44 -0.42 4.99
C SER A 58 0.66 -0.52 3.68
N PHE A 59 0.11 -1.70 3.39
CA PHE A 59 -0.96 -1.89 2.39
C PHE A 59 -2.35 -1.98 3.03
N ALA A 60 -2.44 -1.72 4.34
CA ALA A 60 -3.67 -1.86 5.09
C ALA A 60 -4.47 -0.56 5.12
N VAL A 61 -4.80 0.01 3.96
CA VAL A 61 -5.82 1.05 3.85
C VAL A 61 -6.52 0.91 2.49
N GLY A 62 -7.57 0.07 2.45
CA GLY A 62 -8.56 0.01 1.36
C GLY A 62 -8.03 -0.40 -0.02
N ASP A 63 -8.96 -0.63 -0.95
CA ASP A 63 -8.69 -0.87 -2.38
C ASP A 63 -7.94 0.32 -3.06
N GLU A 64 -7.80 1.41 -2.33
CA GLU A 64 -7.34 2.73 -2.73
C GLU A 64 -5.85 2.78 -3.16
N ILE A 65 -4.93 2.19 -2.38
CA ILE A 65 -3.51 2.11 -2.79
C ILE A 65 -3.28 1.00 -3.83
N ILE A 66 -4.14 -0.03 -3.84
CA ILE A 66 -4.02 -1.17 -4.74
C ILE A 66 -4.24 -0.74 -6.20
N GLU A 67 -5.15 0.21 -6.42
CA GLU A 67 -5.50 0.80 -7.73
C GLU A 67 -4.51 1.87 -8.23
N GLY A 68 -3.46 2.22 -7.46
CA GLY A 68 -2.47 3.20 -7.90
C GLY A 68 -3.03 4.63 -7.97
N ILE A 69 -3.82 5.04 -6.97
CA ILE A 69 -4.38 6.38 -6.86
C ILE A 69 -3.71 7.12 -5.69
N ALA A 70 -3.09 8.26 -5.98
CA ALA A 70 -2.65 9.20 -4.93
C ALA A 70 -3.88 9.99 -4.43
N PHE A 71 -4.41 9.65 -3.26
CA PHE A 71 -5.60 10.32 -2.73
C PHE A 71 -5.31 11.76 -2.32
N THR A 72 -6.18 12.63 -2.81
CA THR A 72 -6.50 13.92 -2.22
C THR A 72 -7.63 13.76 -1.22
N ASN A 73 -7.47 14.39 -0.07
CA ASN A 73 -8.44 15.39 0.35
C ASN A 73 -7.68 16.65 0.75
#